data_AF-R7BLI6-F1
#
_entry.id   AF-R7BLI6-F1
#
_cell.length_a   1.000
_cell.length_b   1.000
_cell.length_c   1.000
_cell.angle_alpha   90.00
_cell.angle_beta   90.00
_cell.angle_gamma   90.00
#
_symmetry.space_group_name_H-M   'P 1'
#
loop_
_entity.id
_entity.type
_entity.pdbx_description
1 polymer ?
#
loop_
_entity_poly.entity_id
_entity_poly.type
_entity_poly.pdbx_seq_one_letter_code
_entity_poly.pdbx_strand_id
1 'polypeptide(L)'
;MIRRFKKICSYAAVMAAAFILGNAALRTDVAAKDADGNVVIVIDPGHGGSDPGKIGVNGVQEKDANYEIAQAMMDTLKQYDGVRVYLTRPEDAWITQNGRAMLAASLNADFLISIHNNSGTDTSSGAIVFTSVLPLYSTMTADMGNYILNNLAEVGIKNNGIQTRNSTEYVGEDFYTIMGEGMRAGVPTVLIEHCFMSNPEDVLFISHEDGSLDYEKIALIGKADADAVVTYFNLQKNIADVADTHTMELEKGYYVNVDTSSLSGSVTWTSSNDNTVTVDSDGNIKAVNSGAATVTYTCSDGTKGSIDVTVRIPEQLTITGFIDPTFYKTAEEFTAINLDNASANIVYSDGSVMQVKPDILGSVDYGKPGIQDLDIRYGAVDGLLRVIYQTEDYIPEVTSKEETEPETTTAETESITDSTEETEPVIHPETSDNSGEETTDFDIMMVVKMAAGIVIVIVLATVIFILENRTSRRRHSRRNKRRRR
;
A
#
# COMPACT_ATOMS: atom_id res chain seq x y z
N MET A 1 -13.03 42.18 -38.99
CA MET A 1 -12.00 41.17 -38.65
C MET A 1 -11.52 41.30 -37.19
N ILE A 2 -11.18 42.51 -36.73
CA ILE A 2 -10.67 42.82 -35.38
C ILE A 2 -11.64 42.45 -34.23
N ARG A 3 -12.96 42.67 -34.40
CA ARG A 3 -13.98 42.29 -33.40
C ARG A 3 -14.16 40.78 -33.18
N ARG A 4 -13.81 39.96 -34.19
CA ARG A 4 -13.85 38.48 -34.05
C ARG A 4 -12.59 37.94 -33.38
N PHE A 5 -11.45 38.62 -33.53
CA PHE A 5 -10.18 38.26 -32.90
C PHE A 5 -10.21 38.48 -31.38
N LYS A 6 -10.78 39.61 -30.91
CA LYS A 6 -10.94 39.89 -29.47
C LYS A 6 -11.83 38.87 -28.74
N LYS A 7 -12.87 38.33 -29.40
CA LYS A 7 -13.73 37.28 -28.82
C LYS A 7 -13.02 35.92 -28.73
N ILE A 8 -12.17 35.59 -29.70
CA ILE A 8 -11.41 34.33 -29.67
C ILE A 8 -10.36 34.34 -28.55
N CYS A 9 -9.68 35.48 -28.35
CA CYS A 9 -8.74 35.64 -27.24
C CYS A 9 -9.44 35.61 -25.86
N SER A 10 -10.67 36.13 -25.74
CA SER A 10 -11.42 36.05 -24.47
C SER A 10 -11.89 34.63 -24.16
N TYR A 11 -12.30 33.85 -25.16
CA TYR A 11 -12.64 32.44 -24.94
C TYR A 11 -11.41 31.58 -24.65
N ALA A 12 -10.27 31.85 -25.26
CA ALA A 12 -9.01 31.16 -24.95
C ALA A 12 -8.52 31.46 -23.52
N ALA A 13 -8.67 32.69 -23.04
CA ALA A 13 -8.31 33.07 -21.68
C ALA A 13 -9.27 32.47 -20.63
N VAL A 14 -10.57 32.40 -20.92
CA VAL A 14 -11.56 31.76 -20.03
C VAL A 14 -11.40 30.24 -20.00
N MET A 15 -11.07 29.61 -21.14
CA MET A 15 -10.77 28.17 -21.19
C MET A 15 -9.43 27.84 -20.51
N ALA A 16 -8.41 28.71 -20.62
CA ALA A 16 -7.15 28.55 -19.89
C ALA A 16 -7.33 28.77 -18.38
N ALA A 17 -8.16 29.74 -17.97
CA ALA A 17 -8.51 29.93 -16.56
C ALA A 17 -9.34 28.76 -16.00
N ALA A 18 -10.24 28.16 -16.79
CA ALA A 18 -10.94 26.93 -16.43
C ALA A 18 -10.01 25.70 -16.40
N PHE A 19 -8.94 25.69 -17.19
CA PHE A 19 -7.91 24.63 -17.16
C PHE A 19 -6.95 24.80 -15.96
N ILE A 20 -6.66 26.04 -15.55
CA ILE A 20 -5.82 26.35 -14.38
C ILE A 20 -6.61 26.18 -13.07
N LEU A 21 -7.90 26.54 -13.05
CA LEU A 21 -8.79 26.33 -11.89
C LEU A 21 -9.32 24.88 -11.80
N GLY A 22 -9.45 24.18 -12.94
CA GLY A 22 -9.87 22.78 -12.98
C GLY A 22 -8.79 21.77 -12.58
N ASN A 23 -7.51 22.15 -12.57
CA ASN A 23 -6.43 21.34 -12.01
C ASN A 23 -6.16 21.62 -10.52
N ALA A 24 -6.78 22.66 -9.95
CA ALA A 24 -6.58 23.05 -8.56
C ALA A 24 -7.67 22.52 -7.61
N ALA A 25 -8.71 21.84 -8.11
CA ALA A 25 -9.80 21.34 -7.29
C ALA A 25 -10.43 20.08 -7.89
N LEU A 26 -9.68 18.99 -7.86
CA LEU A 26 -10.13 17.59 -7.80
C LEU A 26 -8.88 16.72 -7.59
N ARG A 27 -8.11 17.04 -6.54
CA ARG A 27 -7.29 16.01 -5.90
C ARG A 27 -8.28 15.26 -5.03
N THR A 28 -8.59 14.02 -5.37
CA THR A 28 -9.12 13.11 -4.37
C THR A 28 -8.00 13.01 -3.35
N ASP A 29 -8.16 13.62 -2.18
CA ASP A 29 -7.28 13.31 -1.05
C ASP A 29 -7.32 11.79 -0.91
N VAL A 30 -6.20 11.14 -1.15
CA VAL A 30 -6.09 9.71 -0.91
C VAL A 30 -6.19 9.58 0.59
N ALA A 31 -7.36 9.17 1.07
CA ALA A 31 -7.65 9.14 2.49
C ALA A 31 -6.80 8.04 3.15
N ALA A 32 -6.07 8.44 4.18
CA ALA A 32 -5.38 7.54 5.09
C ALA A 32 -6.37 6.61 5.81
N LYS A 33 -5.97 5.35 6.07
CA LYS A 33 -6.90 4.28 6.45
C LYS A 33 -6.75 3.72 7.87
N ASP A 34 -5.66 4.00 8.59
CA ASP A 34 -5.61 3.57 9.99
C ASP A 34 -6.44 4.48 10.91
N ALA A 35 -6.63 4.04 12.16
CA ALA A 35 -7.45 4.74 13.14
C ALA A 35 -6.94 6.16 13.48
N ASP A 36 -5.65 6.42 13.23
CA ASP A 36 -4.99 7.70 13.52
C ASP A 36 -4.90 8.58 12.27
N GLY A 37 -5.37 8.10 11.10
CA GLY A 37 -5.28 8.82 9.84
C GLY A 37 -3.88 8.80 9.22
N ASN A 38 -3.08 7.75 9.47
CA ASN A 38 -1.84 7.49 8.73
C ASN A 38 -2.10 6.65 7.47
N VAL A 39 -1.26 6.89 6.46
CA VAL A 39 -1.14 6.02 5.29
C VAL A 39 -0.47 4.72 5.74
N VAL A 40 -1.04 3.57 5.40
CA VAL A 40 -0.48 2.25 5.72
C VAL A 40 0.10 1.58 4.48
N ILE A 41 1.42 1.38 4.46
CA ILE A 41 2.13 0.68 3.39
C ILE A 41 2.61 -0.66 3.92
N VAL A 42 2.19 -1.74 3.27
CA VAL A 42 2.71 -3.07 3.56
C VAL A 42 3.63 -3.48 2.42
N ILE A 43 4.89 -3.73 2.76
CA ILE A 43 5.93 -4.09 1.81
C ILE A 43 6.13 -5.60 1.87
N ASP A 44 5.98 -6.25 0.73
CA ASP A 44 6.09 -7.68 0.61
C ASP A 44 7.40 -8.08 -0.08
N PRO A 45 8.47 -8.38 0.68
CA PRO A 45 9.66 -8.97 0.09
C PRO A 45 9.33 -10.38 -0.41
N GLY A 46 9.28 -10.54 -1.73
CA GLY A 46 8.96 -11.80 -2.39
C GLY A 46 9.85 -12.95 -1.92
N HIS A 47 9.36 -14.19 -2.06
CA HIS A 47 10.07 -15.41 -1.66
C HIS A 47 10.39 -15.46 -0.16
N GLY A 48 11.40 -16.23 0.25
CA GLY A 48 11.87 -16.33 1.64
C GLY A 48 11.92 -17.77 2.17
N GLY A 49 12.77 -18.01 3.16
CA GLY A 49 12.99 -19.31 3.76
C GLY A 49 13.52 -20.31 2.73
N SER A 50 12.78 -21.40 2.53
CA SER A 50 13.12 -22.46 1.57
C SER A 50 12.91 -22.09 0.10
N ASP A 51 12.21 -20.98 -0.18
CA ASP A 51 12.05 -20.46 -1.54
C ASP A 51 13.09 -19.35 -1.78
N PRO A 52 14.16 -19.63 -2.55
CA PRO A 52 15.17 -18.61 -2.84
C PRO A 52 14.74 -17.62 -3.93
N GLY A 53 13.60 -17.87 -4.58
CA GLY A 53 13.24 -17.24 -5.84
C GLY A 53 14.24 -17.59 -6.94
N LYS A 54 14.47 -16.65 -7.86
CA LYS A 54 15.48 -16.83 -8.89
C LYS A 54 16.89 -16.74 -8.30
N ILE A 55 17.75 -17.66 -8.73
CA ILE A 55 19.20 -17.53 -8.55
C ILE A 55 19.77 -16.77 -9.74
N GLY A 56 20.43 -15.64 -9.47
CA GLY A 56 21.06 -14.82 -10.49
C GLY A 56 22.23 -15.52 -11.18
N VAL A 57 22.63 -15.02 -12.35
CA VAL A 57 23.75 -15.60 -13.12
C VAL A 57 25.10 -15.58 -12.39
N ASN A 58 25.23 -14.72 -11.39
CA ASN A 58 26.36 -14.60 -10.47
C ASN A 58 26.14 -15.29 -9.10
N GLY A 59 25.00 -15.93 -8.87
CA GLY A 59 24.70 -16.68 -7.65
C GLY A 59 23.97 -15.92 -6.55
N VAL A 60 23.68 -14.63 -6.72
CA VAL A 60 22.83 -13.88 -5.77
C VAL A 60 21.42 -14.49 -5.72
N GLN A 61 20.81 -14.55 -4.52
CA GLN A 61 19.46 -15.07 -4.33
C GLN A 61 18.44 -13.93 -4.35
N GLU A 62 17.31 -14.15 -5.04
CA GLU A 62 16.26 -13.15 -5.16
C GLU A 62 15.67 -12.78 -3.79
N LYS A 63 15.43 -13.78 -2.93
CA LYS A 63 14.83 -13.55 -1.60
C LYS A 63 15.63 -12.57 -0.72
N ASP A 64 16.96 -12.58 -0.85
CA ASP A 64 17.86 -11.76 -0.05
C ASP A 64 17.85 -10.32 -0.59
N ALA A 65 17.96 -10.16 -1.92
CA ALA A 65 17.86 -8.85 -2.56
C ALA A 65 16.48 -8.20 -2.35
N ASN A 66 15.38 -8.98 -2.46
CA ASN A 66 14.03 -8.49 -2.23
C ASN A 66 13.85 -7.96 -0.79
N TYR A 67 14.42 -8.66 0.20
CA TYR A 67 14.32 -8.24 1.60
C TYR A 67 15.09 -6.93 1.83
N GLU A 68 16.31 -6.81 1.32
CA GLU A 68 17.12 -5.60 1.49
C GLU A 68 16.53 -4.37 0.76
N ILE A 69 15.92 -4.56 -0.42
CA ILE A 69 15.16 -3.49 -1.09
C ILE A 69 13.96 -3.06 -0.22
N ALA A 70 13.21 -4.03 0.33
CA ALA A 70 12.08 -3.74 1.20
C ALA A 70 12.49 -3.00 2.49
N GLN A 71 13.63 -3.37 3.10
CA GLN A 71 14.20 -2.66 4.25
C GLN A 71 14.59 -1.23 3.89
N ALA A 72 15.27 -1.01 2.77
CA ALA A 72 15.65 0.33 2.32
C ALA A 72 14.43 1.23 2.04
N MET A 73 13.37 0.66 1.46
CA MET A 73 12.10 1.35 1.25
C MET A 73 11.44 1.71 2.59
N MET A 74 11.38 0.77 3.53
CA MET A 74 10.83 0.98 4.87
C MET A 74 11.57 2.07 5.64
N ASP A 75 12.91 2.02 5.68
CA ASP A 75 13.74 3.02 6.35
C ASP A 75 13.61 4.42 5.74
N THR A 76 13.38 4.50 4.42
CA THR A 76 13.13 5.78 3.75
C THR A 76 11.77 6.35 4.12
N LEU A 77 10.71 5.53 4.07
CA LEU A 77 9.35 5.96 4.40
C LEU A 77 9.20 6.39 5.86
N LYS A 78 9.91 5.75 6.80
CA LYS A 78 9.93 6.10 8.22
C LYS A 78 10.52 7.48 8.56
N GLN A 79 11.03 8.20 7.56
CA GLN A 79 11.45 9.60 7.69
C GLN A 79 10.33 10.60 7.39
N TYR A 80 9.15 10.11 7.02
CA TYR A 80 8.00 10.93 6.69
C TYR A 80 6.95 10.82 7.79
N ASP A 81 6.20 11.91 7.97
CA ASP A 81 5.09 11.98 8.90
C ASP A 81 3.82 11.41 8.25
N GLY A 82 2.91 10.90 9.09
CA GLY A 82 1.62 10.36 8.63
C GLY A 82 1.71 9.04 7.85
N VAL A 83 2.78 8.24 8.03
CA VAL A 83 2.93 6.93 7.36
C VAL A 83 3.36 5.81 8.31
N ARG A 84 2.66 4.68 8.21
CA ARG A 84 2.95 3.41 8.86
C ARG A 84 3.43 2.40 7.84
N VAL A 85 4.51 1.68 8.17
CA VAL A 85 5.14 0.74 7.23
C VAL A 85 5.41 -0.58 7.90
N TYR A 86 4.96 -1.67 7.27
CA TYR A 86 5.09 -3.02 7.80
C TYR A 86 5.61 -3.97 6.72
N LEU A 87 6.33 -5.01 7.14
CA LEU A 87 6.73 -6.10 6.24
C LEU A 87 5.69 -7.23 6.28
N THR A 88 5.69 -8.10 5.28
CA THR A 88 4.87 -9.33 5.32
C THR A 88 5.57 -10.50 6.03
N ARG A 89 6.90 -10.46 6.16
CA ARG A 89 7.72 -11.53 6.75
C ARG A 89 9.00 -11.01 7.40
N PRO A 90 9.60 -11.77 8.34
CA PRO A 90 10.99 -11.55 8.75
C PRO A 90 11.99 -11.92 7.64
N GLU A 91 13.27 -11.63 7.89
CA GLU A 91 14.40 -11.67 6.95
C GLU A 91 14.50 -12.93 6.10
N ASP A 92 14.39 -14.12 6.70
CA ASP A 92 14.47 -15.37 5.94
C ASP A 92 13.40 -16.37 6.37
N ALA A 93 12.13 -16.00 6.15
CA ALA A 93 11.00 -16.88 6.43
C ALA A 93 10.10 -17.06 5.21
N TRP A 94 9.59 -18.28 5.07
CA TRP A 94 8.60 -18.61 4.06
C TRP A 94 7.19 -18.27 4.57
N ILE A 95 6.34 -17.71 3.69
CA ILE A 95 4.92 -17.41 3.92
C ILE A 95 4.14 -17.55 2.60
N THR A 96 2.89 -18.01 2.68
CA THR A 96 2.00 -18.16 1.52
C THR A 96 1.57 -16.80 0.95
N GLN A 97 1.22 -16.75 -0.34
CA GLN A 97 0.71 -15.52 -0.97
C GLN A 97 -0.59 -15.02 -0.32
N ASN A 98 -1.46 -15.94 0.12
CA ASN A 98 -2.67 -15.59 0.85
C ASN A 98 -2.33 -14.99 2.23
N GLY A 99 -1.39 -15.57 2.98
CA GLY A 99 -0.94 -15.04 4.26
C GLY A 99 -0.37 -13.62 4.15
N ARG A 100 0.41 -13.34 3.09
CA ARG A 100 0.93 -11.99 2.79
C ARG A 100 -0.20 -10.98 2.57
N ALA A 101 -1.19 -11.32 1.74
CA ALA A 101 -2.33 -10.45 1.46
C ALA A 101 -3.22 -10.25 2.68
N MET A 102 -3.46 -11.30 3.47
CA MET A 102 -4.30 -11.23 4.66
C MET A 102 -3.65 -10.44 5.79
N LEU A 103 -2.31 -10.50 5.89
CA LEU A 103 -1.56 -9.64 6.81
C LEU A 103 -1.76 -8.18 6.43
N ALA A 104 -1.65 -7.84 5.14
CA ALA A 104 -1.90 -6.49 4.66
C ALA A 104 -3.34 -6.01 4.93
N ALA A 105 -4.32 -6.88 4.74
CA ALA A 105 -5.72 -6.57 5.05
C ALA A 105 -5.96 -6.36 6.55
N SER A 106 -5.34 -7.17 7.40
CA SER A 106 -5.47 -7.03 8.87
C SER A 106 -4.92 -5.70 9.40
N LEU A 107 -4.00 -5.08 8.67
CA LEU A 107 -3.41 -3.77 8.94
C LEU A 107 -4.16 -2.61 8.26
N ASN A 108 -5.26 -2.89 7.55
CA ASN A 108 -5.98 -1.91 6.73
C ASN A 108 -5.10 -1.20 5.70
N ALA A 109 -4.19 -1.93 5.05
CA ALA A 109 -3.22 -1.36 4.12
C ALA A 109 -3.86 -0.50 3.01
N ASP A 110 -3.23 0.65 2.75
CA ASP A 110 -3.52 1.49 1.59
C ASP A 110 -2.95 0.89 0.31
N PHE A 111 -1.74 0.34 0.39
CA PHE A 111 -1.12 -0.47 -0.64
C PHE A 111 -0.37 -1.65 -0.05
N LEU A 112 -0.44 -2.77 -0.76
CA LEU A 112 0.51 -3.87 -0.70
C LEU A 112 1.50 -3.73 -1.87
N ILE A 113 2.79 -3.59 -1.58
CA ILE A 113 3.84 -3.40 -2.59
C ILE A 113 4.74 -4.63 -2.55
N SER A 114 4.60 -5.51 -3.55
CA SER A 114 5.39 -6.75 -3.66
C SER A 114 6.67 -6.51 -4.43
N ILE A 115 7.81 -6.80 -3.79
CA ILE A 115 9.17 -6.54 -4.25
C ILE A 115 9.74 -7.84 -4.82
N HIS A 116 10.11 -7.82 -6.10
CA HIS A 116 10.67 -8.94 -6.84
C HIS A 116 11.82 -8.53 -7.78
N ASN A 117 12.55 -9.54 -8.27
CA ASN A 117 13.50 -9.39 -9.36
C ASN A 117 13.26 -10.48 -10.42
N ASN A 118 13.27 -10.08 -11.68
CA ASN A 118 12.78 -10.86 -12.79
C ASN A 118 13.81 -11.88 -13.30
N SER A 119 13.34 -12.74 -14.20
CA SER A 119 14.18 -13.61 -15.00
C SER A 119 13.60 -13.80 -16.40
N GLY A 120 14.47 -13.88 -17.40
CA GLY A 120 14.11 -14.04 -18.80
C GLY A 120 15.27 -14.58 -19.61
N THR A 121 15.49 -14.00 -20.79
CA THR A 121 16.72 -14.25 -21.55
C THR A 121 17.92 -13.54 -20.89
N ASP A 122 19.13 -13.90 -21.32
CA ASP A 122 20.39 -13.25 -20.93
C ASP A 122 20.51 -11.78 -21.39
N THR A 123 19.58 -11.34 -22.23
CA THR A 123 19.49 -10.00 -22.82
C THR A 123 18.28 -9.20 -22.33
N SER A 124 17.41 -9.81 -21.53
CA SER A 124 16.28 -9.12 -20.90
C SER A 124 16.81 -8.14 -19.84
N SER A 125 16.28 -6.91 -19.77
CA SER A 125 16.75 -5.93 -18.79
C SER A 125 15.70 -4.87 -18.46
N GLY A 126 15.84 -4.26 -17.29
CA GLY A 126 15.02 -3.15 -16.80
C GLY A 126 13.84 -3.55 -15.93
N ALA A 127 13.21 -2.55 -15.32
CA ALA A 127 12.10 -2.71 -14.40
C ALA A 127 10.74 -2.81 -15.12
N ILE A 128 9.84 -3.60 -14.53
CA ILE A 128 8.41 -3.71 -14.91
C ILE A 128 7.59 -3.62 -13.63
N VAL A 129 6.45 -2.92 -13.65
CA VAL A 129 5.47 -2.98 -12.56
C VAL A 129 4.19 -3.61 -13.06
N PHE A 130 3.74 -4.68 -12.41
CA PHE A 130 2.42 -5.26 -12.64
C PHE A 130 1.36 -4.56 -11.79
N THR A 131 0.24 -4.27 -12.44
CA THR A 131 -0.87 -3.45 -11.92
C THR A 131 -2.19 -4.17 -12.09
N SER A 132 -3.19 -3.81 -11.28
CA SER A 132 -4.43 -4.57 -11.15
C SER A 132 -5.30 -4.48 -12.41
N VAL A 133 -5.84 -5.62 -12.86
CA VAL A 133 -6.90 -5.67 -13.88
C VAL A 133 -8.27 -5.30 -13.32
N LEU A 134 -8.48 -5.43 -12.00
CA LEU A 134 -9.76 -5.08 -11.37
C LEU A 134 -10.02 -3.57 -11.53
N PRO A 135 -11.16 -3.15 -12.12
CA PRO A 135 -11.45 -1.74 -12.35
C PRO A 135 -11.37 -0.88 -11.08
N LEU A 136 -11.70 -1.46 -9.92
CA LEU A 136 -11.63 -0.80 -8.61
C LEU A 136 -10.22 -0.30 -8.27
N TYR A 137 -9.18 -1.06 -8.64
CA TYR A 137 -7.78 -0.75 -8.28
C TYR A 137 -6.92 -0.36 -9.48
N SER A 138 -7.41 -0.51 -10.72
CA SER A 138 -6.60 -0.36 -11.93
C SER A 138 -5.94 1.02 -12.06
N THR A 139 -6.66 2.12 -11.81
CA THR A 139 -6.08 3.47 -11.89
C THR A 139 -5.05 3.73 -10.80
N MET A 140 -5.37 3.45 -9.53
CA MET A 140 -4.46 3.73 -8.42
C MET A 140 -3.16 2.89 -8.49
N THR A 141 -3.27 1.62 -8.88
CA THR A 141 -2.09 0.75 -9.06
C THR A 141 -1.26 1.15 -10.28
N ALA A 142 -1.91 1.61 -11.37
CA ALA A 142 -1.21 2.16 -12.53
C ALA A 142 -0.45 3.46 -12.19
N ASP A 143 -1.06 4.38 -11.45
CA ASP A 143 -0.42 5.63 -11.05
C ASP A 143 0.78 5.35 -10.14
N MET A 144 0.62 4.53 -9.10
CA MET A 144 1.71 4.09 -8.21
C MET A 144 2.85 3.44 -9.02
N GLY A 145 2.53 2.50 -9.91
CA GLY A 145 3.52 1.83 -10.76
C GLY A 145 4.27 2.77 -11.70
N ASN A 146 3.61 3.81 -12.23
CA ASN A 146 4.30 4.82 -13.03
C ASN A 146 5.24 5.69 -12.20
N TYR A 147 4.87 6.09 -10.98
CA TYR A 147 5.78 6.82 -10.09
C TYR A 147 7.01 5.99 -9.75
N ILE A 148 6.83 4.72 -9.38
CA ILE A 148 7.92 3.77 -9.12
C ILE A 148 8.86 3.69 -10.32
N LEU A 149 8.34 3.37 -11.51
CA LEU A 149 9.16 3.17 -12.70
C LEU A 149 9.89 4.44 -13.16
N ASN A 150 9.29 5.62 -12.95
CA ASN A 150 9.95 6.89 -13.25
C ASN A 150 11.12 7.14 -12.31
N ASN A 151 10.96 6.88 -11.00
CA ASN A 151 12.04 7.03 -10.02
C ASN A 151 13.15 5.99 -10.25
N LEU A 152 12.80 4.74 -10.57
CA LEU A 152 13.77 3.70 -10.91
C LEU A 152 14.60 4.06 -12.16
N ALA A 153 14.01 4.79 -13.12
CA ALA A 153 14.75 5.29 -14.28
C ALA A 153 15.81 6.33 -13.91
N GLU A 154 15.60 7.12 -12.86
CA GLU A 154 16.58 8.12 -12.38
C GLU A 154 17.80 7.46 -11.71
N VAL A 155 17.65 6.26 -11.15
CA VAL A 155 18.76 5.45 -10.62
C VAL A 155 19.42 4.56 -11.69
N GLY A 156 19.03 4.72 -12.96
CA GLY A 156 19.66 4.08 -14.12
C GLY A 156 19.02 2.77 -14.57
N ILE A 157 17.96 2.30 -13.91
CA ILE A 157 17.25 1.08 -14.31
C ILE A 157 16.33 1.40 -15.48
N LYS A 158 16.41 0.61 -16.56
CA LYS A 158 15.58 0.83 -17.74
C LYS A 158 14.08 0.66 -17.40
N ASN A 159 13.26 1.68 -17.67
CA ASN A 159 11.81 1.60 -17.51
C ASN A 159 11.15 0.85 -18.69
N ASN A 160 10.57 -0.33 -18.43
CA ASN A 160 9.81 -1.10 -19.43
C ASN A 160 8.27 -0.90 -19.35
N GLY A 161 7.81 0.03 -18.51
CA GLY A 161 6.41 0.39 -18.35
C GLY A 161 5.62 -0.53 -17.42
N ILE A 162 4.41 -0.09 -17.09
CA ILE A 162 3.44 -0.89 -16.35
C ILE A 162 2.85 -1.99 -17.24
N GLN A 163 2.50 -3.12 -16.62
CA GLN A 163 1.82 -4.23 -17.28
C GLN A 163 0.61 -4.69 -16.47
N THR A 164 -0.33 -5.30 -17.17
CA THR A 164 -1.45 -6.04 -16.57
C THR A 164 -1.47 -7.44 -17.14
N ARG A 165 -1.94 -8.41 -16.37
CA ARG A 165 -2.07 -9.79 -16.85
C ARG A 165 -3.28 -10.43 -16.19
N ASN A 166 -4.24 -10.85 -17.01
CA ASN A 166 -5.44 -11.55 -16.52
C ASN A 166 -5.08 -12.96 -16.07
N SER A 167 -5.69 -13.39 -14.98
CA SER A 167 -5.69 -14.78 -14.54
C SER A 167 -6.23 -15.71 -15.63
N THR A 168 -5.63 -16.90 -15.70
CA THR A 168 -6.10 -17.97 -16.60
C THR A 168 -7.15 -18.86 -15.95
N GLU A 169 -7.30 -18.79 -14.62
CA GLU A 169 -8.24 -19.59 -13.85
C GLU A 169 -9.53 -18.81 -13.56
N TYR A 170 -9.43 -17.49 -13.35
CA TYR A 170 -10.55 -16.65 -12.91
C TYR A 170 -10.68 -15.38 -13.76
N VAL A 171 -11.85 -15.19 -14.35
CA VAL A 171 -12.12 -14.03 -15.21
C VAL A 171 -12.20 -12.76 -14.36
N GLY A 172 -11.47 -11.72 -14.77
CA GLY A 172 -11.50 -10.42 -14.10
C GLY A 172 -10.53 -10.29 -12.92
N GLU A 173 -9.66 -11.28 -12.72
CA GLU A 173 -8.64 -11.27 -11.66
C GLU A 173 -7.22 -11.13 -12.21
N ASP A 174 -6.30 -10.73 -11.32
CA ASP A 174 -4.88 -10.65 -11.61
C ASP A 174 -4.23 -12.04 -11.71
N PHE A 175 -3.28 -12.18 -12.65
CA PHE A 175 -2.54 -13.42 -12.88
C PHE A 175 -1.57 -13.77 -11.75
N TYR A 176 -0.89 -12.77 -11.20
CA TYR A 176 0.08 -12.98 -10.13
C TYR A 176 -0.66 -13.23 -8.83
N THR A 177 -0.40 -14.39 -8.21
CA THR A 177 -1.17 -14.85 -7.04
C THR A 177 -1.24 -13.79 -5.94
N ILE A 178 -0.14 -13.09 -5.62
CA ILE A 178 -0.16 -12.05 -4.57
C ILE A 178 -1.10 -10.88 -4.91
N MET A 179 -1.22 -10.52 -6.19
CA MET A 179 -2.13 -9.46 -6.64
C MET A 179 -3.57 -9.95 -6.60
N GLY A 180 -3.83 -11.18 -7.06
CA GLY A 180 -5.15 -11.80 -6.96
C GLY A 180 -5.61 -11.96 -5.51
N GLU A 181 -4.72 -12.37 -4.61
CA GLU A 181 -4.99 -12.46 -3.17
C GLU A 181 -5.21 -11.09 -2.54
N GLY A 182 -4.38 -10.08 -2.87
CA GLY A 182 -4.58 -8.71 -2.38
C GLY A 182 -5.93 -8.16 -2.81
N MET A 183 -6.29 -8.34 -4.09
CA MET A 183 -7.59 -7.98 -4.62
C MET A 183 -8.74 -8.67 -3.86
N ARG A 184 -8.65 -9.99 -3.60
CA ARG A 184 -9.64 -10.73 -2.82
C ARG A 184 -9.68 -10.29 -1.35
N ALA A 185 -8.56 -9.85 -0.79
CA ALA A 185 -8.46 -9.33 0.57
C ALA A 185 -8.88 -7.86 0.69
N GLY A 186 -9.26 -7.20 -0.42
CA GLY A 186 -9.68 -5.80 -0.43
C GLY A 186 -8.52 -4.79 -0.38
N VAL A 187 -7.29 -5.22 -0.71
CA VAL A 187 -6.06 -4.42 -0.65
C VAL A 187 -5.54 -4.14 -2.07
N PRO A 188 -5.35 -2.86 -2.46
CA PRO A 188 -4.68 -2.53 -3.71
C PRO A 188 -3.24 -3.04 -3.72
N THR A 189 -2.88 -3.83 -4.74
CA THR A 189 -1.56 -4.46 -4.82
C THR A 189 -0.83 -4.11 -6.12
N VAL A 190 0.46 -3.79 -6.01
CA VAL A 190 1.39 -3.74 -7.14
C VAL A 190 2.49 -4.78 -6.94
N LEU A 191 3.03 -5.31 -8.03
CA LEU A 191 4.22 -6.18 -8.02
C LEU A 191 5.31 -5.53 -8.86
N ILE A 192 6.46 -5.26 -8.26
CA ILE A 192 7.61 -4.62 -8.91
C ILE A 192 8.65 -5.68 -9.23
N GLU A 193 9.01 -5.77 -10.50
CA GLU A 193 10.16 -6.53 -10.99
C GLU A 193 11.29 -5.55 -11.28
N HIS A 194 12.29 -5.44 -10.39
CA HIS A 194 13.28 -4.34 -10.46
C HIS A 194 14.33 -4.51 -11.55
N CYS A 195 14.89 -5.71 -11.67
CA CYS A 195 15.90 -6.03 -12.68
C CYS A 195 15.76 -7.49 -13.14
N PHE A 196 16.49 -7.91 -14.16
CA PHE A 196 16.55 -9.28 -14.64
C PHE A 196 17.81 -9.99 -14.14
N MET A 197 17.65 -10.88 -13.17
CA MET A 197 18.75 -11.65 -12.59
C MET A 197 19.40 -12.64 -13.57
N SER A 198 18.75 -12.91 -14.71
CA SER A 198 19.30 -13.69 -15.83
C SER A 198 20.29 -12.93 -16.70
N ASN A 199 20.34 -11.60 -16.58
CA ASN A 199 21.21 -10.74 -17.38
C ASN A 199 22.44 -10.32 -16.56
N PRO A 200 23.66 -10.55 -17.07
CA PRO A 200 24.91 -10.29 -16.34
C PRO A 200 25.17 -8.80 -16.05
N GLU A 201 24.56 -7.88 -16.79
CA GLU A 201 24.65 -6.44 -16.52
C GLU A 201 23.53 -5.98 -15.58
N ASP A 202 22.31 -6.49 -15.77
CA ASP A 202 21.13 -6.02 -15.02
C ASP A 202 21.13 -6.54 -13.57
N VAL A 203 21.64 -7.75 -13.33
CA VAL A 203 21.79 -8.30 -11.97
C VAL A 203 22.71 -7.44 -11.09
N LEU A 204 23.58 -6.61 -11.70
CA LEU A 204 24.50 -5.74 -10.98
C LEU A 204 23.83 -4.50 -10.36
N PHE A 205 22.52 -4.29 -10.59
CA PHE A 205 21.74 -3.30 -9.84
C PHE A 205 21.49 -3.72 -8.39
N ILE A 206 21.53 -5.03 -8.10
CA ILE A 206 21.27 -5.59 -6.77
C ILE A 206 22.48 -6.34 -6.20
N SER A 207 23.55 -6.51 -6.98
CA SER A 207 24.68 -7.34 -6.58
C SER A 207 26.00 -6.92 -7.20
N HIS A 208 27.09 -7.42 -6.63
CA HIS A 208 28.42 -7.41 -7.22
C HIS A 208 28.64 -8.63 -8.13
N GLU A 209 29.69 -8.61 -8.95
CA GLU A 209 30.00 -9.71 -9.87
C GLU A 209 30.21 -11.07 -9.16
N ASP A 210 30.60 -11.05 -7.88
CA ASP A 210 30.82 -12.25 -7.07
C ASP A 210 29.55 -12.83 -6.43
N GLY A 211 28.38 -12.20 -6.67
CA GLY A 211 27.09 -12.62 -6.15
C GLY A 211 26.74 -12.07 -4.77
N SER A 212 27.60 -11.27 -4.15
CA SER A 212 27.25 -10.54 -2.92
C SER A 212 26.34 -9.35 -3.22
N LEU A 213 25.49 -8.95 -2.26
CA LEU A 213 24.55 -7.83 -2.44
C LEU A 213 25.29 -6.49 -2.52
N ASP A 214 24.81 -5.61 -3.42
CA ASP A 214 25.30 -4.24 -3.55
C ASP A 214 24.36 -3.30 -2.77
N TYR A 215 24.63 -3.17 -1.47
CA TYR A 215 23.77 -2.42 -0.54
C TYR A 215 23.63 -0.93 -0.90
N GLU A 216 24.63 -0.32 -1.53
CA GLU A 216 24.54 1.09 -1.96
C GLU A 216 23.50 1.27 -3.07
N LYS A 217 23.52 0.38 -4.08
CA LYS A 217 22.51 0.43 -5.13
C LYS A 217 21.13 -0.02 -4.65
N ILE A 218 21.07 -1.04 -3.79
CA ILE A 218 19.81 -1.48 -3.18
C ILE A 218 19.17 -0.34 -2.39
N ALA A 219 19.95 0.43 -1.63
CA ALA A 219 19.45 1.59 -0.91
C ALA A 219 18.83 2.65 -1.85
N LEU A 220 19.45 2.88 -3.02
CA LEU A 220 18.91 3.78 -4.04
C LEU A 220 17.59 3.26 -4.64
N ILE A 221 17.48 1.94 -4.86
CA ILE A 221 16.27 1.29 -5.38
C ILE A 221 15.12 1.40 -4.37
N GLY A 222 15.34 0.97 -3.12
CA GLY A 222 14.30 1.07 -2.08
C GLY A 222 13.88 2.51 -1.81
N LYS A 223 14.83 3.46 -1.87
CA LYS A 223 14.51 4.90 -1.81
C LYS A 223 13.64 5.35 -2.98
N ALA A 224 13.92 4.90 -4.21
CA ALA A 224 13.12 5.25 -5.39
C ALA A 224 11.66 4.77 -5.26
N ASP A 225 11.44 3.57 -4.71
CA ASP A 225 10.10 3.04 -4.42
C ASP A 225 9.40 3.84 -3.32
N ALA A 226 10.11 4.17 -2.25
CA ALA A 226 9.59 5.01 -1.16
C ALA A 226 9.22 6.43 -1.65
N ASP A 227 10.05 7.05 -2.48
CA ASP A 227 9.78 8.38 -3.05
C ASP A 227 8.52 8.38 -3.93
N ALA A 228 8.18 7.25 -4.56
CA ALA A 228 6.96 7.10 -5.34
C ALA A 228 5.72 7.13 -4.43
N VAL A 229 5.75 6.41 -3.31
CA VAL A 229 4.72 6.45 -2.27
C VAL A 229 4.60 7.87 -1.68
N VAL A 230 5.72 8.50 -1.33
CA VAL A 230 5.75 9.88 -0.82
C VAL A 230 5.08 10.84 -1.78
N THR A 231 5.38 10.72 -3.08
CA THR A 231 4.79 11.57 -4.12
C THR A 231 3.29 11.29 -4.28
N TYR A 232 2.90 10.01 -4.30
CA TYR A 232 1.52 9.58 -4.51
C TYR A 232 0.60 10.08 -3.37
N PHE A 233 1.03 9.92 -2.13
CA PHE A 233 0.29 10.35 -0.94
C PHE A 233 0.59 11.78 -0.49
N ASN A 234 1.51 12.48 -1.17
CA ASN A 234 1.97 13.82 -0.80
C ASN A 234 2.48 13.90 0.66
N LEU A 235 3.21 12.87 1.10
CA LEU A 235 3.77 12.79 2.45
C LEU A 235 4.79 13.90 2.69
N GLN A 236 4.83 14.42 3.92
CA GLN A 236 5.78 15.44 4.33
C GLN A 236 6.86 14.83 5.22
N LYS A 237 8.08 15.38 5.16
CA LYS A 237 9.14 14.97 6.09
C LYS A 237 8.72 15.24 7.52
N ASN A 238 9.08 14.34 8.43
CA ASN A 238 8.85 14.53 9.84
C ASN A 238 9.87 15.53 10.39
N ILE A 239 9.45 16.79 10.52
CA ILE A 239 10.30 17.91 10.94
C ILE A 239 9.73 18.52 12.22
N ALA A 240 10.58 18.69 13.22
CA ALA A 240 10.25 19.37 14.47
C ALA A 240 11.12 20.63 14.66
N ASP A 241 10.52 21.74 15.08
CA ASP A 241 11.29 22.96 15.40
C ASP A 241 12.05 22.73 16.72
N VAL A 242 13.35 23.00 16.71
CA VAL A 242 14.20 22.91 17.90
C VAL A 242 13.72 23.82 19.04
N ALA A 243 13.06 24.94 18.74
CA ALA A 243 12.54 25.87 19.75
C ALA A 243 11.38 25.28 20.57
N ASP A 244 10.60 24.40 19.95
CA ASP A 244 9.39 23.81 20.55
C ASP A 244 9.64 22.38 21.08
N THR A 245 10.83 21.83 20.84
CA THR A 245 11.13 20.42 21.12
C THR A 245 12.08 20.28 22.30
N HIS A 246 11.54 19.88 23.45
CA HIS A 246 12.32 19.55 24.65
C HIS A 246 12.30 18.06 24.95
N THR A 247 11.19 17.39 24.65
CA THR A 247 11.00 15.96 24.81
C THR A 247 10.33 15.38 23.57
N MET A 248 10.66 14.15 23.24
CA MET A 248 10.11 13.44 22.08
C MET A 248 9.89 11.97 22.40
N GLU A 249 8.81 11.40 21.88
CA GLU A 249 8.59 9.97 21.89
C GLU A 249 8.57 9.44 20.46
N LEU A 250 9.32 8.37 20.20
CA LEU A 250 9.42 7.75 18.89
C LEU A 250 9.19 6.24 18.96
N GLU A 251 8.72 5.69 17.85
CA GLU A 251 8.74 4.26 17.62
C GLU A 251 10.04 3.84 16.93
N LYS A 252 10.47 2.61 17.17
CA LYS A 252 11.73 2.10 16.64
C LYS A 252 11.79 2.20 15.10
N GLY A 253 12.92 2.68 14.61
CA GLY A 253 13.22 2.91 13.19
C GLY A 253 12.66 4.23 12.64
N TYR A 254 11.79 4.96 13.35
CA TYR A 254 11.29 6.25 12.90
C TYR A 254 12.29 7.37 13.12
N TYR A 255 12.19 8.39 12.27
CA TYR A 255 13.07 9.54 12.26
C TYR A 255 12.30 10.84 12.49
N VAL A 256 12.96 11.81 13.11
CA VAL A 256 12.56 13.21 13.10
C VAL A 256 13.77 14.05 12.74
N ASN A 257 13.64 14.92 11.75
CA ASN A 257 14.61 15.97 11.50
C ASN A 257 14.30 17.15 12.42
N VAL A 258 15.30 17.61 13.16
CA VAL A 258 15.14 18.80 14.00
C VAL A 258 15.59 20.04 13.22
N ASP A 259 14.65 20.91 12.89
CA ASP A 259 14.96 22.18 12.22
C ASP A 259 15.64 23.13 13.18
N THR A 260 16.87 23.52 12.83
CA THR A 260 17.70 24.46 13.58
C THR A 260 17.73 25.85 12.97
N SER A 261 16.83 26.17 12.03
CA SER A 261 16.78 27.46 11.34
C SER A 261 16.63 28.67 12.28
N SER A 262 16.06 28.45 13.47
CA SER A 262 15.93 29.44 14.54
C SER A 262 17.22 29.67 15.34
N LEU A 263 18.22 28.80 15.21
CA LEU A 263 19.50 28.87 15.93
C LEU A 263 20.56 29.67 15.17
N SER A 264 21.52 30.24 15.92
CA SER A 264 22.61 31.03 15.35
C SER A 264 23.85 30.18 15.04
N GLY A 265 24.25 30.20 13.77
CA GLY A 265 25.48 29.56 13.30
C GLY A 265 25.37 28.04 13.14
N SER A 266 26.51 27.38 12.92
CA SER A 266 26.53 25.93 12.71
C SER A 266 26.23 25.17 14.00
N VAL A 267 25.56 24.03 13.88
CA VAL A 267 25.19 23.15 14.99
C VAL A 267 25.99 21.86 14.92
N THR A 268 26.45 21.37 16.08
CA THR A 268 26.98 20.01 16.23
C THR A 268 26.10 19.20 17.17
N TRP A 269 25.98 17.91 16.89
CA TRP A 269 25.08 16.99 17.56
C TRP A 269 25.81 15.86 18.26
N THR A 270 25.30 15.42 19.40
CA THR A 270 25.73 14.18 20.07
C THR A 270 24.54 13.48 20.71
N SER A 271 24.54 12.15 20.72
CA SER A 271 23.62 11.36 21.53
C SER A 271 24.32 10.88 22.81
N SER A 272 23.57 10.78 23.91
CA SER A 272 24.05 10.13 25.12
C SER A 272 24.12 8.60 24.99
N ASN A 273 23.41 8.00 24.03
CA ASN A 273 23.37 6.55 23.81
C ASN A 273 22.94 6.20 22.37
N ASP A 274 23.92 6.01 21.48
CA ASP A 274 23.71 5.63 20.08
C ASP A 274 23.06 4.26 19.88
N ASN A 275 23.06 3.38 20.90
CA ASN A 275 22.32 2.12 20.81
C ASN A 275 20.80 2.33 20.92
N THR A 276 20.35 3.46 21.47
CA THR A 276 18.92 3.79 21.63
C THR A 276 18.51 4.84 20.62
N VAL A 277 19.28 5.92 20.46
CA VAL A 277 18.97 7.03 19.55
C VAL A 277 20.27 7.53 18.91
N THR A 278 20.30 7.64 17.59
CA THR A 278 21.41 8.30 16.87
C THR A 278 20.96 9.65 16.32
N VAL A 279 21.92 10.54 16.08
CA VAL A 279 21.68 11.82 15.39
C VAL A 279 22.83 12.08 14.42
N ASP A 280 22.51 12.48 13.19
CA ASP A 280 23.53 12.84 12.19
C ASP A 280 23.90 14.33 12.21
N SER A 281 24.77 14.76 11.29
CA SER A 281 25.20 16.17 11.20
C SER A 281 24.08 17.12 10.79
N ASP A 282 23.03 16.62 10.17
CA ASP A 282 21.91 17.39 9.63
C ASP A 282 20.73 17.46 10.62
N GLY A 283 20.89 16.88 11.81
CA GLY A 283 19.88 16.86 12.86
C GLY A 283 18.81 15.79 12.67
N ASN A 284 19.06 14.76 11.86
CA ASN A 284 18.16 13.62 11.75
C ASN A 284 18.33 12.68 12.95
N ILE A 285 17.36 12.72 13.87
CA ILE A 285 17.28 11.83 15.02
C ILE A 285 16.62 10.52 14.58
N LYS A 286 17.29 9.37 14.73
CA LYS A 286 16.74 8.03 14.48
C LYS A 286 16.53 7.29 15.78
N ALA A 287 15.34 6.74 15.98
CA ALA A 287 15.06 5.77 17.04
C ALA A 287 15.63 4.39 16.68
N VAL A 288 16.58 3.88 17.46
CA VAL A 288 17.30 2.62 17.16
C VAL A 288 16.78 1.45 17.98
N ASN A 289 16.73 1.59 19.32
CA ASN A 289 16.18 0.57 20.21
C ASN A 289 15.41 1.24 21.35
N SER A 290 14.46 0.51 21.92
CA SER A 290 13.64 0.99 23.04
C SER A 290 14.50 1.41 24.23
N GLY A 291 14.08 2.47 24.91
CA GLY A 291 14.81 3.08 26.01
C GLY A 291 14.74 4.60 25.95
N ALA A 292 15.66 5.28 26.64
CA ALA A 292 15.75 6.73 26.64
C ALA A 292 17.18 7.19 26.36
N ALA A 293 17.32 8.29 25.63
CA ALA A 293 18.59 8.96 25.37
C ALA A 293 18.36 10.48 25.25
N THR A 294 19.39 11.26 25.59
CA THR A 294 19.36 12.71 25.42
C THR A 294 20.21 13.06 24.21
N VAL A 295 19.61 13.73 23.24
CA VAL A 295 20.29 14.33 22.09
C VAL A 295 20.66 15.77 22.45
N THR A 296 21.93 16.14 22.30
CA THR A 296 22.44 17.48 22.62
C THR A 296 22.87 18.18 21.35
N TYR A 297 22.47 19.44 21.19
CA TYR A 297 22.97 20.32 20.14
C TYR A 297 23.86 21.43 20.74
N THR A 298 24.94 21.77 20.05
CA THR A 298 25.84 22.88 20.39
C THR A 298 26.02 23.80 19.20
N CYS A 299 25.62 25.05 19.35
CA CYS A 299 25.82 26.11 18.36
C CYS A 299 27.26 26.64 18.40
N SER A 300 27.73 27.17 17.28
CA SER A 300 29.06 27.77 17.16
C SER A 300 29.33 28.96 18.09
N ASP A 301 28.28 29.65 18.56
CA ASP A 301 28.37 30.74 19.54
C ASP A 301 28.45 30.26 21.00
N GLY A 302 28.41 28.93 21.20
CA GLY A 302 28.45 28.28 22.51
C GLY A 302 27.08 27.99 23.12
N THR A 303 25.98 28.43 22.49
CA THR A 303 24.62 28.07 22.91
C THR A 303 24.43 26.57 22.83
N LYS A 304 23.74 25.98 23.81
CA LYS A 304 23.45 24.54 23.86
C LYS A 304 22.01 24.31 24.27
N GLY A 305 21.45 23.21 23.77
CA GLY A 305 20.21 22.66 24.26
C GLY A 305 20.21 21.15 24.09
N SER A 306 19.12 20.54 24.55
CA SER A 306 18.98 19.10 24.54
C SER A 306 17.53 18.69 24.34
N ILE A 307 17.35 17.53 23.74
CA ILE A 307 16.07 16.88 23.48
C ILE A 307 16.13 15.52 24.17
N ASP A 308 15.23 15.29 25.12
CA ASP A 308 15.08 13.98 25.74
C ASP A 308 14.18 13.10 24.87
N VAL A 309 14.75 12.03 24.33
CA VAL A 309 14.09 11.13 23.39
C VAL A 309 13.79 9.81 24.09
N THR A 310 12.53 9.41 24.11
CA THR A 310 12.09 8.08 24.55
C THR A 310 11.68 7.25 23.35
N VAL A 311 12.31 6.09 23.18
CA VAL A 311 11.94 5.11 22.15
C VAL A 311 11.05 4.05 22.80
N ARG A 312 9.82 3.92 22.31
CA ARG A 312 8.82 3.00 22.84
C ARG A 312 9.22 1.54 22.62
N ILE A 313 8.69 0.65 23.45
CA ILE A 313 8.74 -0.80 23.22
C ILE A 313 7.74 -1.10 22.10
N PRO A 314 8.14 -1.79 21.00
CA PRO A 314 7.20 -2.15 19.95
C PRO A 314 6.06 -3.01 20.49
N GLU A 315 4.82 -2.62 20.17
CA GLU A 315 3.61 -3.32 20.59
C GLU A 315 3.19 -4.34 19.53
N GLN A 316 2.60 -5.46 19.93
CA GLN A 316 2.01 -6.41 19.00
C GLN A 316 0.69 -5.83 18.47
N LEU A 317 0.56 -5.66 17.16
CA LEU A 317 -0.62 -5.07 16.55
C LEU A 317 -1.64 -6.11 16.10
N THR A 318 -1.16 -7.13 15.40
CA THR A 318 -2.00 -8.16 14.77
C THR A 318 -1.19 -9.43 14.56
N ILE A 319 -1.91 -10.54 14.39
CA ILE A 319 -1.35 -11.82 13.98
C ILE A 319 -2.13 -12.35 12.77
N THR A 320 -1.42 -12.84 11.75
CA THR A 320 -2.07 -13.48 10.60
C THR A 320 -1.48 -14.87 10.38
N GLY A 321 -2.37 -15.86 10.35
CA GLY A 321 -2.02 -17.25 10.13
C GLY A 321 -2.00 -17.61 8.65
N PHE A 322 -1.19 -18.62 8.33
CA PHE A 322 -1.10 -19.19 7.00
C PHE A 322 -0.74 -20.67 7.09
N ILE A 323 -1.12 -21.41 6.05
CA ILE A 323 -0.87 -22.85 5.94
C ILE A 323 -0.64 -23.24 4.47
N ASP A 324 0.23 -24.22 4.26
CA ASP A 324 0.51 -24.80 2.93
C ASP A 324 -0.03 -26.23 2.81
N PRO A 325 -0.83 -26.55 1.78
CA PRO A 325 -1.46 -25.62 0.83
C PRO A 325 -2.54 -24.77 1.52
N THR A 326 -2.82 -23.57 1.00
CA THR A 326 -3.96 -22.74 1.45
C THR A 326 -5.25 -23.11 0.71
N PHE A 327 -5.12 -23.56 -0.54
CA PHE A 327 -6.21 -23.92 -1.44
C PHE A 327 -6.31 -25.43 -1.60
N TYR A 328 -7.51 -25.97 -1.38
CA TYR A 328 -7.83 -27.39 -1.50
C TYR A 328 -8.86 -27.56 -2.62
N LYS A 329 -8.59 -28.42 -3.61
CA LYS A 329 -9.45 -28.55 -4.80
C LYS A 329 -10.42 -29.73 -4.69
N THR A 330 -10.12 -30.70 -3.84
CA THR A 330 -10.95 -31.89 -3.62
C THR A 330 -11.35 -32.03 -2.15
N ALA A 331 -12.48 -32.72 -1.90
CA ALA A 331 -12.92 -33.04 -0.54
C ALA A 331 -11.89 -33.93 0.20
N GLU A 332 -11.18 -34.80 -0.51
CA GLU A 332 -10.12 -35.64 0.07
C GLU A 332 -8.96 -34.77 0.57
N GLU A 333 -8.45 -33.84 -0.24
CA GLU A 333 -7.41 -32.90 0.18
C GLU A 333 -7.89 -32.02 1.34
N PHE A 334 -9.13 -31.52 1.28
CA PHE A 334 -9.69 -30.63 2.30
C PHE A 334 -9.95 -31.35 3.64
N THR A 335 -10.30 -32.63 3.62
CA THR A 335 -10.45 -33.43 4.86
C THR A 335 -9.12 -33.92 5.41
N ALA A 336 -8.05 -33.88 4.61
CA ALA A 336 -6.69 -34.28 4.99
C ALA A 336 -5.82 -33.10 5.47
N ILE A 337 -6.40 -31.93 5.74
CA ILE A 337 -5.67 -30.76 6.26
C ILE A 337 -4.90 -31.13 7.52
N ASN A 338 -3.60 -30.83 7.52
CA ASN A 338 -2.76 -30.95 8.70
C ASN A 338 -2.52 -29.56 9.33
N LEU A 339 -3.34 -29.20 10.31
CA LEU A 339 -3.22 -27.92 11.04
C LEU A 339 -1.91 -27.80 11.86
N ASP A 340 -1.17 -28.89 12.07
CA ASP A 340 0.18 -28.82 12.65
C ASP A 340 1.16 -28.08 11.74
N ASN A 341 0.85 -27.94 10.44
CA ASN A 341 1.65 -27.15 9.49
C ASN A 341 1.30 -25.65 9.50
N ALA A 342 0.27 -25.22 10.24
CA ALA A 342 -0.08 -23.81 10.34
C ALA A 342 1.05 -23.00 10.99
N SER A 343 1.38 -21.85 10.44
CA SER A 343 2.26 -20.85 11.05
C SER A 343 1.55 -19.51 11.06
N ALA A 344 2.10 -18.52 11.76
CA ALA A 344 1.56 -17.17 11.75
C ALA A 344 2.66 -16.13 11.86
N ASN A 345 2.38 -14.94 11.35
CA ASN A 345 3.26 -13.79 11.47
C ASN A 345 2.60 -12.75 12.38
N ILE A 346 3.32 -12.34 13.42
CA ILE A 346 2.94 -11.22 14.30
C ILE A 346 3.60 -9.97 13.76
N VAL A 347 2.82 -8.90 13.64
CA VAL A 347 3.30 -7.59 13.23
C VAL A 347 3.42 -6.69 14.45
N TYR A 348 4.53 -5.98 14.57
CA TYR A 348 4.81 -5.03 15.64
C TYR A 348 4.64 -3.58 15.16
N SER A 349 4.40 -2.66 16.10
CA SER A 349 4.17 -1.24 15.80
C SER A 349 5.34 -0.56 15.08
N ASP A 350 6.57 -1.06 15.32
CA ASP A 350 7.77 -0.63 14.62
C ASP A 350 7.91 -1.21 13.20
N GLY A 351 6.88 -1.88 12.67
CA GLY A 351 6.90 -2.45 11.33
C GLY A 351 7.57 -3.82 11.21
N SER A 352 8.24 -4.29 12.27
CA SER A 352 8.90 -5.59 12.27
C SER A 352 7.89 -6.75 12.36
N VAL A 353 8.32 -7.92 11.92
CA VAL A 353 7.50 -9.13 11.89
C VAL A 353 8.23 -10.27 12.57
N MET A 354 7.50 -11.09 13.33
CA MET A 354 8.01 -12.34 13.89
C MET A 354 7.13 -13.51 13.47
N GLN A 355 7.76 -14.56 12.94
CA GLN A 355 7.05 -15.80 12.62
C GLN A 355 6.96 -16.70 13.86
N VAL A 356 5.77 -17.24 14.10
CA VAL A 356 5.42 -18.06 15.27
C VAL A 356 4.53 -19.24 14.90
N LYS A 357 4.38 -20.18 15.85
CA LYS A 357 3.26 -21.12 15.89
C LYS A 357 2.16 -20.49 16.77
N PRO A 358 0.89 -20.40 16.33
CA PRO A 358 -0.19 -19.94 17.19
C PRO A 358 -0.33 -20.79 18.44
N ASP A 359 -0.63 -20.15 19.58
CA ASP A 359 -0.95 -20.82 20.84
C ASP A 359 -2.35 -21.45 20.79
N ILE A 360 -3.27 -20.78 20.10
CA ILE A 360 -4.63 -21.25 19.83
C ILE A 360 -4.85 -21.23 18.33
N LEU A 361 -5.48 -22.28 17.83
CA LEU A 361 -5.91 -22.42 16.44
C LEU A 361 -7.31 -23.05 16.41
N GLY A 362 -8.24 -22.37 15.74
CA GLY A 362 -9.60 -22.84 15.52
C GLY A 362 -9.67 -24.09 14.65
N SER A 363 -10.88 -24.65 14.55
CA SER A 363 -11.15 -25.89 13.79
C SER A 363 -11.76 -25.61 12.43
N VAL A 364 -11.40 -26.41 11.43
CA VAL A 364 -12.03 -26.41 10.10
C VAL A 364 -13.41 -27.07 10.16
N ASP A 365 -14.41 -26.46 9.53
CA ASP A 365 -15.69 -27.11 9.22
C ASP A 365 -15.58 -27.87 7.89
N TYR A 366 -15.28 -29.17 7.97
CA TYR A 366 -15.11 -30.01 6.77
C TYR A 366 -16.40 -30.18 5.93
N GLY A 367 -17.57 -29.77 6.44
CA GLY A 367 -18.83 -29.78 5.70
C GLY A 367 -19.07 -28.54 4.85
N LYS A 368 -18.26 -27.48 5.02
CA LYS A 368 -18.47 -26.17 4.40
C LYS A 368 -17.43 -25.89 3.30
N PRO A 369 -17.81 -25.83 2.02
CA PRO A 369 -16.90 -25.37 0.97
C PRO A 369 -16.65 -23.86 1.04
N GLY A 370 -15.67 -23.37 0.27
CA GLY A 370 -15.32 -21.96 0.18
C GLY A 370 -14.30 -21.51 1.24
N ILE A 371 -14.33 -20.20 1.53
CA ILE A 371 -13.43 -19.55 2.49
C ILE A 371 -13.86 -19.89 3.91
N GLN A 372 -12.90 -20.28 4.75
CA GLN A 372 -13.05 -20.35 6.20
C GLN A 372 -11.89 -19.63 6.87
N ASP A 373 -12.22 -18.68 7.74
CA ASP A 373 -11.27 -17.99 8.60
C ASP A 373 -11.33 -18.62 9.99
N LEU A 374 -10.21 -19.20 10.40
CA LEU A 374 -10.06 -19.86 11.69
C LEU A 374 -9.44 -18.88 12.68
N ASP A 375 -10.07 -18.69 13.84
CA ASP A 375 -9.51 -17.86 14.90
C ASP A 375 -8.15 -18.41 15.35
N ILE A 376 -7.16 -17.53 15.46
CA ILE A 376 -5.85 -17.83 16.04
C ILE A 376 -5.50 -16.84 17.14
N ARG A 377 -4.67 -17.28 18.09
CA ARG A 377 -4.10 -16.42 19.13
C ARG A 377 -2.63 -16.71 19.34
N TYR A 378 -1.86 -15.67 19.63
CA TYR A 378 -0.53 -15.79 20.22
C TYR A 378 -0.36 -14.75 21.33
N GLY A 379 -0.07 -15.19 22.54
CA GLY A 379 -0.05 -14.28 23.70
C GLY A 379 -1.38 -13.53 23.85
N ALA A 380 -1.34 -12.21 23.69
CA ALA A 380 -2.49 -11.32 23.86
C ALA A 380 -3.14 -10.88 22.53
N VAL A 381 -2.59 -11.26 21.38
CA VAL A 381 -3.12 -10.86 20.07
C VAL A 381 -3.92 -11.99 19.42
N ASP A 382 -5.09 -11.62 18.92
CA ASP A 382 -6.00 -12.45 18.15
C ASP A 382 -5.88 -12.13 16.66
N GLY A 383 -6.22 -13.10 15.81
CA GLY A 383 -6.22 -12.93 14.37
C GLY A 383 -6.82 -14.14 13.66
N LEU A 384 -6.57 -14.23 12.36
CA LEU A 384 -7.21 -15.24 11.51
C LEU A 384 -6.19 -16.04 10.71
N LEU A 385 -6.49 -17.32 10.49
CA LEU A 385 -5.86 -18.19 9.50
C LEU A 385 -6.90 -18.59 8.47
N ARG A 386 -6.66 -18.27 7.20
CA ARG A 386 -7.59 -18.61 6.11
C ARG A 386 -7.27 -19.97 5.49
N VAL A 387 -8.28 -20.80 5.32
CA VAL A 387 -8.26 -22.01 4.47
C VAL A 387 -9.38 -21.92 3.43
N ILE A 388 -9.14 -22.48 2.24
CA ILE A 388 -10.07 -22.34 1.12
C ILE A 388 -10.33 -23.70 0.48
N TYR A 389 -11.57 -24.19 0.62
CA TYR A 389 -12.03 -25.33 -0.17
C TYR A 389 -12.61 -24.84 -1.50
N GLN A 390 -11.76 -24.83 -2.52
CA GLN A 390 -12.05 -24.36 -3.87
C GLN A 390 -12.74 -25.46 -4.69
N THR A 391 -14.06 -25.51 -4.65
CA THR A 391 -14.88 -26.39 -5.50
C THR A 391 -14.90 -25.92 -6.97
N GLU A 392 -15.36 -26.76 -7.91
CA GLU A 392 -15.49 -26.36 -9.33
C GLU A 392 -16.39 -25.12 -9.52
N ASP A 393 -17.43 -24.98 -8.70
CA ASP A 393 -18.35 -23.83 -8.73
C ASP A 393 -17.88 -22.66 -7.85
N TYR A 394 -16.66 -22.70 -7.29
CA TYR A 394 -16.14 -21.61 -6.46
C TYR A 394 -15.92 -20.35 -7.29
N ILE A 395 -16.58 -19.27 -6.89
CA ILE A 395 -16.34 -17.93 -7.42
C ILE A 395 -15.59 -17.17 -6.32
N PRO A 396 -14.35 -16.70 -6.59
CA PRO A 396 -13.65 -15.87 -5.62
C PRO A 396 -14.45 -14.60 -5.33
N GLU A 397 -14.67 -14.33 -4.06
CA GLU A 397 -15.31 -13.09 -3.62
C GLU A 397 -14.24 -12.09 -3.19
N VAL A 398 -14.44 -10.82 -3.53
CA VAL A 398 -13.71 -9.72 -2.90
C VAL A 398 -14.29 -9.57 -1.51
N THR A 399 -13.45 -9.74 -0.49
CA THR A 399 -13.82 -9.46 0.90
C THR A 399 -14.16 -7.97 0.96
N SER A 400 -15.45 -7.61 0.97
CA SER A 400 -15.86 -6.21 1.06
C SER A 400 -15.48 -5.69 2.43
N LYS A 401 -14.80 -4.54 2.46
CA LYS A 401 -14.57 -3.79 3.70
C LYS A 401 -15.94 -3.35 4.20
N GLU A 402 -16.49 -4.02 5.22
CA GLU A 402 -17.62 -3.45 5.95
C GLU A 402 -17.12 -2.11 6.53
N GLU A 403 -17.78 -1.01 6.18
CA GLU A 403 -17.57 0.27 6.83
C GLU A 403 -18.05 0.12 8.28
N THR A 404 -17.13 -0.17 9.19
CA THR A 404 -17.42 -0.09 10.62
C THR A 404 -17.58 1.38 11.00
N GLU A 405 -18.83 1.85 10.98
CA GLU A 405 -19.23 3.07 11.69
C GLU A 405 -18.71 2.95 13.14
N PRO A 406 -18.03 3.97 13.69
CA PRO A 406 -17.51 3.89 15.04
C PRO A 406 -18.68 3.78 16.01
N GLU A 407 -18.70 2.70 16.81
CA GLU A 407 -19.65 2.54 17.91
C GLU A 407 -19.56 3.76 18.84
N THR A 408 -20.57 4.61 18.79
CA THR A 408 -20.78 5.64 19.80
C THR A 408 -21.25 4.95 21.07
N THR A 409 -20.31 4.51 21.90
CA THR A 409 -20.58 4.10 23.26
C THR A 409 -21.06 5.33 24.03
N THR A 410 -22.37 5.46 24.11
CA THR A 410 -23.02 6.41 25.03
C THR A 410 -22.79 5.88 26.44
N ALA A 411 -21.95 6.59 27.19
CA ALA A 411 -21.77 6.35 28.61
C ALA A 411 -23.10 6.64 29.32
N GLU A 412 -23.86 5.59 29.65
CA GLU A 412 -24.99 5.72 30.58
C GLU A 412 -24.47 6.11 31.96
N THR A 413 -24.96 7.25 32.42
CA THR A 413 -24.70 7.76 33.76
C THR A 413 -25.59 6.99 34.74
N GLU A 414 -25.00 6.17 35.60
CA GLU A 414 -25.74 5.54 36.70
C GLU A 414 -26.30 6.62 37.64
N SER A 415 -27.62 6.71 37.71
CA SER A 415 -28.32 7.43 38.78
C SER A 415 -29.13 6.45 39.61
N ILE A 416 -28.69 6.28 40.86
CA ILE A 416 -29.36 5.53 41.92
C ILE A 416 -30.68 6.22 42.26
N THR A 417 -31.82 5.51 42.16
CA THR A 417 -32.94 5.69 43.10
C THR A 417 -33.71 4.39 43.31
N ASP A 418 -33.97 4.15 44.59
CA ASP A 418 -34.73 3.07 45.23
C ASP A 418 -36.25 3.35 45.14
N SER A 419 -37.07 2.33 44.86
CA SER A 419 -38.31 1.99 45.60
C SER A 419 -39.28 1.03 44.87
N THR A 420 -39.52 -0.11 45.54
CA THR A 420 -40.80 -0.82 45.81
C THR A 420 -41.81 -1.23 44.72
N GLU A 421 -42.08 -2.54 44.76
CA GLU A 421 -43.38 -3.26 44.78
C GLU A 421 -44.28 -3.39 43.53
N GLU A 422 -44.45 -4.68 43.18
CA GLU A 422 -45.70 -5.42 42.93
C GLU A 422 -46.44 -5.43 41.57
N THR A 423 -46.71 -6.69 41.16
CA THR A 423 -47.84 -7.25 40.39
C THR A 423 -47.76 -7.39 38.86
N GLU A 424 -47.68 -8.66 38.43
CA GLU A 424 -48.10 -9.21 37.12
C GLU A 424 -49.63 -9.16 36.91
N PRO A 425 -50.20 -9.71 35.82
CA PRO A 425 -49.84 -9.68 34.38
C PRO A 425 -51.06 -9.16 33.57
N VAL A 426 -51.08 -9.25 32.22
CA VAL A 426 -52.24 -9.69 31.37
C VAL A 426 -52.13 -9.29 29.88
N ILE A 427 -52.04 -10.32 29.03
CA ILE A 427 -52.78 -10.61 27.77
C ILE A 427 -52.51 -9.79 26.48
N HIS A 428 -52.17 -10.56 25.42
CA HIS A 428 -52.13 -10.29 23.98
C HIS A 428 -53.42 -9.68 23.39
N PRO A 429 -53.37 -9.02 22.20
CA PRO A 429 -53.60 -9.78 20.96
C PRO A 429 -52.72 -9.36 19.77
N GLU A 430 -52.52 -10.33 18.89
CA GLU A 430 -52.04 -10.19 17.53
C GLU A 430 -52.93 -9.24 16.71
N THR A 431 -52.31 -8.43 15.84
CA THR A 431 -52.87 -8.10 14.53
C THR A 431 -51.77 -8.02 13.49
N SER A 432 -51.92 -8.86 12.48
CA SER A 432 -51.31 -8.80 11.15
C SER A 432 -51.44 -7.43 10.49
N ASP A 433 -50.40 -6.96 9.80
CA ASP A 433 -50.50 -6.80 8.35
C ASP A 433 -49.11 -6.64 7.71
N ASN A 434 -48.94 -7.36 6.61
CA ASN A 434 -47.80 -7.34 5.73
C ASN A 434 -48.18 -6.51 4.49
N SER A 435 -47.48 -5.43 4.22
CA SER A 435 -47.43 -4.83 2.88
C SER A 435 -46.11 -4.10 2.72
N GLY A 436 -45.29 -4.61 1.81
CA GLY A 436 -43.90 -4.23 1.65
C GLY A 436 -43.67 -2.84 1.07
N GLU A 437 -42.44 -2.39 1.30
CA GLU A 437 -41.73 -1.42 0.48
C GLU A 437 -40.29 -1.94 0.36
N GLU A 438 -39.99 -2.58 -0.78
CA GLU A 438 -38.61 -2.70 -1.28
C GLU A 438 -38.17 -1.29 -1.69
N THR A 439 -37.30 -0.67 -0.88
CA THR A 439 -36.53 0.49 -1.31
C THR A 439 -35.20 0.02 -1.85
N THR A 440 -35.13 -0.12 -3.17
CA THR A 440 -33.87 -0.21 -3.92
C THR A 440 -33.12 1.11 -3.80
N ASP A 441 -32.19 1.21 -2.85
CA ASP A 441 -31.21 2.30 -2.83
C ASP A 441 -30.04 1.90 -3.73
N PHE A 442 -30.29 1.94 -5.05
CA PHE A 442 -29.22 1.95 -6.04
C PHE A 442 -28.50 3.29 -5.89
N ASP A 443 -27.26 3.23 -5.44
CA ASP A 443 -26.36 4.37 -5.23
C ASP A 443 -26.40 5.35 -6.42
N ILE A 444 -27.25 6.38 -6.27
CA ILE A 444 -27.54 7.41 -7.27
C ILE A 444 -26.23 8.11 -7.68
N MET A 445 -25.25 8.14 -6.78
CA MET A 445 -23.97 8.77 -7.01
C MET A 445 -23.09 7.96 -8.00
N MET A 446 -23.18 6.62 -7.97
CA MET A 446 -22.48 5.76 -8.92
C MET A 446 -23.07 5.87 -10.34
N VAL A 447 -24.40 5.95 -10.45
CA VAL A 447 -25.10 6.16 -11.72
C VAL A 447 -24.78 7.55 -12.31
N VAL A 448 -24.69 8.58 -11.48
CA VAL A 448 -24.31 9.93 -11.90
C VAL A 448 -22.85 9.98 -12.38
N LYS A 449 -21.93 9.29 -11.70
CA LYS A 449 -20.51 9.19 -12.11
C LYS A 449 -20.36 8.45 -13.45
N MET A 450 -21.08 7.34 -13.66
CA MET A 450 -21.07 6.62 -14.94
C MET A 450 -21.69 7.45 -16.08
N ALA A 451 -22.79 8.15 -15.82
CA ALA A 451 -23.44 9.02 -16.81
C ALA A 451 -22.52 10.19 -17.22
N ALA A 452 -21.79 10.79 -16.27
CA ALA A 452 -20.83 11.84 -16.57
C ALA A 452 -19.67 11.36 -17.45
N GLY A 453 -19.14 10.15 -17.19
CA GLY A 453 -18.11 9.53 -18.02
C GLY A 453 -18.54 9.30 -19.47
N ILE A 454 -19.77 8.80 -19.67
CA ILE A 454 -20.33 8.56 -21.01
C ILE A 454 -20.49 9.86 -21.81
N VAL A 455 -20.94 10.94 -21.15
CA VAL A 455 -21.08 12.25 -21.80
C VAL A 455 -19.73 12.83 -22.25
N ILE A 456 -18.67 12.67 -21.45
CA ILE A 456 -17.33 13.13 -21.78
C ILE A 456 -16.78 12.38 -23.01
N VAL A 457 -16.98 11.05 -23.08
CA VAL A 457 -16.55 10.23 -24.22
C VAL A 457 -17.28 10.63 -25.50
N ILE A 458 -18.59 10.89 -25.43
CA ILE A 458 -19.39 11.33 -26.60
C ILE A 458 -18.92 12.71 -27.10
N VAL A 459 -18.62 13.64 -26.19
CA VAL A 459 -18.11 14.98 -26.55
C VAL A 459 -16.74 14.88 -27.22
N LEU A 460 -15.82 14.08 -26.67
CA LEU A 460 -14.50 13.85 -27.26
C LEU A 460 -14.59 13.20 -28.65
N ALA A 461 -15.41 12.16 -28.80
CA ALA A 461 -15.64 11.51 -30.09
C ALA A 461 -16.22 12.48 -31.14
N THR A 462 -17.13 13.37 -30.73
CA THR A 462 -17.73 14.38 -31.60
C THR A 462 -16.71 15.44 -32.03
N VAL A 463 -15.82 15.87 -31.12
CA VAL A 463 -14.75 16.82 -31.42
C VAL A 463 -13.74 16.20 -32.39
N ILE A 464 -13.33 14.95 -32.19
CA ILE A 464 -12.43 14.20 -33.09
C ILE A 464 -13.06 14.11 -34.48
N PHE A 465 -14.34 13.70 -34.57
CA PHE A 465 -15.06 13.60 -35.84
C PHE A 465 -15.12 14.95 -36.58
N ILE A 466 -15.37 16.06 -35.88
CA ILE A 466 -15.40 17.40 -36.48
C ILE A 466 -14.01 17.82 -37.00
N LEU A 467 -12.93 17.47 -36.29
CA LEU A 467 -11.56 17.78 -36.68
C LEU A 467 -11.13 16.97 -37.90
N GLU A 468 -11.44 15.68 -37.96
CA GLU A 468 -11.18 14.81 -39.11
C GLU A 468 -11.97 15.24 -40.36
N ASN A 469 -13.22 15.65 -40.19
CA ASN A 469 -14.04 16.10 -41.31
C ASN A 469 -13.55 17.46 -41.86
N ARG A 470 -12.95 18.31 -41.01
CA ARG A 470 -12.29 19.56 -41.42
C ARG A 470 -10.97 19.32 -42.18
N THR A 471 -10.16 18.34 -41.78
CA THR A 471 -8.91 17.99 -42.49
C THR A 471 -9.20 17.31 -43.83
N SER A 472 -10.24 16.47 -43.91
CA SER A 472 -10.73 15.85 -45.15
C SER A 472 -11.18 16.90 -46.18
N ARG A 473 -12.00 17.89 -45.78
CA ARG A 473 -12.43 18.99 -46.67
C ARG A 473 -11.26 19.86 -47.18
N ARG A 474 -10.23 20.06 -46.36
CA ARG A 474 -8.99 20.77 -46.76
C ARG A 474 -8.17 19.97 -47.78
N ARG A 475 -8.10 18.64 -47.64
CA ARG A 475 -7.44 17.74 -48.62
C ARG A 475 -8.18 17.72 -49.96
N HIS A 476 -9.52 17.71 -49.95
CA HIS A 476 -10.33 17.73 -51.17
C HIS A 476 -10.21 19.05 -51.95
N SER A 477 -10.19 20.18 -51.25
CA SER A 477 -9.97 21.52 -51.84
C SER A 477 -8.59 21.67 -52.50
N ARG A 478 -7.53 21.12 -51.89
CA ARG A 478 -6.17 21.13 -52.46
C ARG A 478 -6.04 20.23 -53.70
N ARG A 479 -6.77 19.11 -53.75
CA ARG A 479 -6.77 18.18 -54.90
C ARG A 479 -7.50 18.78 -56.12
N ASN A 480 -8.59 19.53 -55.92
CA ASN A 480 -9.28 20.23 -57.01
C ASN A 480 -8.52 21.45 -57.56
N LYS A 481 -7.69 22.12 -56.73
CA LYS A 481 -6.81 23.22 -57.19
C LYS A 481 -5.62 22.74 -58.05
N ARG A 482 -5.17 21.50 -57.88
CA ARG A 482 -4.12 20.88 -58.71
C ARG A 482 -4.63 20.31 -60.05
N ARG A 483 -5.94 20.07 -60.20
CA ARG A 483 -6.57 19.63 -61.46
C ARG A 483 -7.00 20.78 -62.38
N ARG A 484 -6.91 22.04 -61.92
CA ARG A 484 -7.29 23.25 -62.68
C ARG A 484 -6.08 24.16 -62.97
N ARG A 485 -4.86 23.62 -62.93
CA ARG A 485 -3.63 24.31 -63.34
C ARG A 485 -2.96 23.50 -64.43
#